data_AF-A0A2N1GBP5-F1
#
_entry.id   AF-A0A2N1GBP5-F1
#
_cell.length_a   1.000
_cell.length_b   1.000
_cell.length_c   1.000
_cell.angle_alpha   90.00
_cell.angle_beta   90.00
_cell.angle_gamma   90.00
#
_symmetry.space_group_name_H-M   'P 1'
#
loop_
_entity.id
_entity.type
_entity.pdbx_description
1 polymer ?
#
loop_
_entity_poly.entity_id
_entity_poly.type
_entity_poly.pdbx_seq_one_letter_code
_entity_poly.pdbx_strand_id
1 'polypeptide(L)'
;MFEAVTSFLNNYKSKIRNPLMGTILSVWIFHNWRIVYALFNFDKDCTMQEKINFIQNYFSKKEFFTEFFTIILIAFAAIFITFILLALSRLLTDGYYKIVEPFIINLLDKKTIFTHLEKKILDSKINELNSNIDRLRDANSKIENHNISLVSRAEQSEKYHNKELSDLSELSIQANDDFKLLQNKSILANKVIGHFDEIINGLSEEMVNELITYIEHSENINVNEYKNFVGLKAELDKIGVLISVSGFDKKTKLGILFLEYYKSSKKRKKIY
;
A
#
# COMPACT_ATOMS: atom_id res chain seq x y z
N MET A 1 16.03 7.69 -62.30
CA MET A 1 17.51 7.62 -62.32
C MET A 1 18.11 7.81 -60.92
N PHE A 2 17.65 8.79 -60.12
CA PHE A 2 18.10 8.99 -58.73
C PHE A 2 17.72 7.84 -57.76
N GLU A 3 16.58 7.20 -57.96
CA GLU A 3 16.12 6.05 -57.15
C GLU A 3 16.97 4.78 -57.35
N ALA A 4 17.46 4.55 -58.57
CA ALA A 4 18.37 3.43 -58.83
C ALA A 4 19.69 3.66 -58.09
N VAL A 5 20.27 4.86 -58.20
CA VAL A 5 21.53 5.22 -57.53
C VAL A 5 21.39 5.13 -56.01
N THR A 6 20.28 5.61 -55.43
CA THR A 6 20.04 5.54 -53.99
C THR A 6 19.78 4.11 -53.50
N SER A 7 19.07 3.27 -54.28
CA SER A 7 18.89 1.84 -53.98
C SER A 7 20.21 1.07 -54.02
N PHE A 8 21.08 1.33 -55.00
CA PHE A 8 22.43 0.78 -55.04
C PHE A 8 23.25 1.26 -53.84
N LEU A 9 23.30 2.58 -53.58
CA LEU A 9 24.07 3.13 -52.46
C LEU A 9 23.60 2.59 -51.10
N ASN A 10 22.29 2.39 -50.89
CA ASN A 10 21.76 1.84 -49.65
C ASN A 10 22.14 0.35 -49.45
N ASN A 11 22.11 -0.45 -50.52
CA ASN A 11 22.61 -1.83 -50.48
C ASN A 11 24.13 -1.92 -50.31
N TYR A 12 24.88 -0.96 -50.85
CA TYR A 12 26.32 -0.88 -50.66
C TYR A 12 26.69 -0.38 -49.26
N LYS A 13 25.92 0.54 -48.67
CA LYS A 13 26.20 1.11 -47.33
C LYS A 13 26.17 0.04 -46.22
N SER A 14 25.29 -0.96 -46.33
CA SER A 14 25.25 -2.08 -45.39
C SER A 14 26.45 -3.02 -45.53
N LYS A 15 26.99 -3.21 -46.75
CA LYS A 15 28.15 -4.07 -47.03
C LYS A 15 29.51 -3.37 -46.83
N ILE A 16 29.61 -2.08 -47.15
CA ILE A 16 30.78 -1.21 -46.92
C ILE A 16 31.00 -0.96 -45.43
N ARG A 17 29.97 -1.11 -44.59
CA ARG A 17 30.12 -1.09 -43.13
C ARG A 17 31.04 -2.19 -42.60
N ASN A 18 31.31 -3.24 -43.39
CA ASN A 18 32.34 -4.20 -43.05
C ASN A 18 33.74 -3.57 -43.27
N PRO A 19 34.52 -3.31 -42.20
CA PRO A 19 35.84 -2.69 -42.30
C PRO A 19 36.81 -3.49 -43.19
N LEU A 20 36.62 -4.81 -43.32
CA LEU A 20 37.41 -5.63 -44.26
C LEU A 20 37.12 -5.28 -45.71
N MET A 21 35.85 -5.10 -46.07
CA MET A 21 35.46 -4.77 -47.45
C MET A 21 35.97 -3.37 -47.84
N GLY A 22 35.88 -2.42 -46.92
CA GLY A 22 36.44 -1.08 -47.12
C GLY A 22 37.95 -1.10 -47.33
N THR A 23 38.68 -1.90 -46.53
CA THR A 23 40.13 -2.04 -46.65
C THR A 23 40.54 -2.71 -47.96
N ILE A 24 39.89 -3.80 -48.34
CA ILE A 24 40.14 -4.51 -49.61
C ILE A 24 39.87 -3.58 -50.80
N LEU A 25 38.76 -2.83 -50.78
CA LEU A 25 38.44 -1.87 -51.83
C LEU A 25 39.48 -0.75 -51.91
N SER A 26 39.92 -0.22 -50.76
CA SER A 26 40.95 0.80 -50.70
C SER A 26 42.28 0.30 -51.27
N VAL A 27 42.73 -0.89 -50.86
CA VAL A 27 43.94 -1.52 -51.41
C VAL A 27 43.80 -1.79 -52.90
N TRP A 28 42.63 -2.25 -53.37
CA TRP A 28 42.39 -2.45 -54.80
C TRP A 28 42.54 -1.14 -55.59
N ILE A 29 42.00 -0.03 -55.08
CA ILE A 29 42.12 1.30 -55.70
C ILE A 29 43.60 1.73 -55.78
N PHE A 30 44.36 1.58 -54.69
CA PHE A 30 45.77 1.96 -54.66
C PHE A 30 46.66 1.04 -55.51
N HIS A 31 46.41 -0.27 -55.49
CA HIS A 31 47.15 -1.25 -56.27
C HIS A 31 46.89 -1.11 -57.78
N ASN A 32 45.62 -0.84 -58.15
CA ASN A 32 45.19 -0.62 -59.52
C ASN A 32 45.03 0.87 -59.86
N TRP A 33 45.85 1.74 -59.26
CA TRP A 33 45.72 3.19 -59.40
C TRP A 33 45.75 3.67 -60.86
N ARG A 34 46.47 2.96 -61.74
CA ARG A 34 46.52 3.27 -63.19
C ARG A 34 45.16 3.13 -63.86
N ILE A 35 44.37 2.13 -63.47
CA ILE A 35 43.00 1.93 -63.99
C ILE A 35 42.08 3.00 -63.44
N VAL A 36 42.18 3.29 -62.15
CA VAL A 36 41.38 4.33 -61.50
C VAL A 36 41.67 5.69 -62.14
N TYR A 37 42.95 6.03 -62.31
CA TYR A 37 43.39 7.24 -63.00
C TYR A 37 42.87 7.28 -64.45
N ALA A 38 43.04 6.19 -65.19
CA ALA A 38 42.55 6.10 -66.56
C ALA A 38 41.04 6.23 -66.64
N LEU A 39 40.26 5.77 -65.66
CA LEU A 39 38.80 5.91 -65.65
C LEU A 39 38.36 7.38 -65.49
N PHE A 40 38.99 8.11 -64.57
CA PHE A 40 38.62 9.49 -64.24
C PHE A 40 39.27 10.55 -65.13
N ASN A 41 40.36 10.23 -65.81
CA ASN A 41 40.99 11.14 -66.75
C ASN A 41 40.64 10.77 -68.20
N PHE A 42 40.30 11.78 -69.00
CA PHE A 42 40.12 11.66 -70.45
C PHE A 42 41.08 12.65 -71.09
N ASP A 43 42.21 12.15 -71.57
CA ASP A 43 43.12 12.98 -72.37
C ASP A 43 42.43 13.34 -73.68
N LYS A 44 42.60 14.60 -74.13
CA LYS A 44 41.92 15.15 -75.31
C LYS A 44 42.20 14.37 -76.61
N ASP A 45 43.33 13.66 -76.65
CA ASP A 45 43.81 12.92 -77.80
C ASP A 45 43.56 11.41 -77.70
N CYS A 46 42.89 10.93 -76.64
CA CYS A 46 42.63 9.50 -76.44
C CYS A 46 41.21 9.13 -76.89
N THR A 47 41.10 8.22 -77.87
CA THR A 47 39.80 7.73 -78.30
C THR A 47 39.21 6.73 -77.28
N MET A 48 37.87 6.62 -77.23
CA MET A 48 37.21 5.66 -76.33
C MET A 48 37.69 4.21 -76.55
N GLN A 49 38.02 3.85 -77.79
CA GLN A 49 38.55 2.53 -78.14
C GLN A 49 39.96 2.30 -77.58
N GLU A 50 40.83 3.31 -77.62
CA GLU A 50 42.17 3.22 -77.01
C GLU A 50 42.10 2.99 -75.50
N LYS A 51 41.16 3.65 -74.82
CA LYS A 51 40.93 3.47 -73.37
C LYS A 51 40.41 2.08 -73.04
N ILE A 52 39.50 1.53 -73.84
CA ILE A 52 39.03 0.14 -73.68
C ILE A 52 40.21 -0.83 -73.91
N ASN A 53 40.99 -0.62 -74.96
CA ASN A 53 42.16 -1.45 -75.27
C ASN A 53 43.20 -1.38 -74.14
N PHE A 54 43.41 -0.21 -73.54
CA PHE A 54 44.30 -0.05 -72.38
C PHE A 54 43.83 -0.88 -71.19
N ILE A 55 42.54 -0.79 -70.82
CA ILE A 55 41.95 -1.55 -69.71
C ILE A 55 42.04 -3.06 -70.00
N GLN A 56 41.69 -3.48 -71.22
CA GLN A 56 41.75 -4.88 -71.64
C GLN A 56 43.19 -5.41 -71.59
N ASN A 57 44.16 -4.64 -72.06
CA ASN A 57 45.59 -5.00 -72.01
C ASN A 57 46.15 -5.03 -70.59
N TYR A 58 45.60 -4.23 -69.68
CA TYR A 58 46.00 -4.23 -68.28
C TYR A 58 45.56 -5.52 -67.57
N PHE A 59 44.32 -5.95 -67.78
CA PHE A 59 43.79 -7.16 -67.16
C PHE A 59 44.18 -8.44 -67.90
N SER A 60 44.49 -8.40 -69.20
CA SER A 60 44.91 -9.60 -69.95
C SER A 60 46.30 -10.10 -69.55
N LYS A 61 47.16 -9.21 -69.07
CA LYS A 61 48.52 -9.55 -68.60
C LYS A 61 48.57 -10.12 -67.19
N LYS A 62 47.44 -10.14 -66.49
CA LYS A 62 47.36 -10.44 -65.07
C LYS A 62 46.37 -11.58 -64.83
N GLU A 63 46.81 -12.61 -64.11
CA GLU A 63 45.89 -13.67 -63.67
C GLU A 63 44.97 -13.13 -62.58
N PHE A 64 43.65 -13.23 -62.80
CA PHE A 64 42.65 -12.68 -61.90
C PHE A 64 42.80 -13.18 -60.46
N PHE A 65 42.96 -14.49 -60.27
CA PHE A 65 43.07 -15.09 -58.93
C PHE A 65 44.36 -14.67 -58.21
N THR A 66 45.48 -14.59 -58.92
CA THR A 66 46.78 -14.20 -58.38
C THR A 66 46.77 -12.74 -57.92
N GLU A 67 46.19 -11.84 -58.73
CA GLU A 67 46.01 -10.43 -58.34
C GLU A 67 45.03 -10.28 -57.18
N PHE A 68 43.91 -10.99 -57.22
CA PHE A 68 42.92 -10.91 -56.15
C PHE A 68 43.48 -11.38 -54.80
N PHE A 69 44.23 -12.49 -54.79
CA PHE A 69 44.90 -12.98 -53.59
C PHE A 69 45.99 -12.01 -53.11
N THR A 70 46.75 -11.40 -54.03
CA THR A 70 47.75 -10.38 -53.70
C THR A 70 47.11 -9.17 -53.01
N ILE A 71 45.96 -8.70 -53.50
CA ILE A 71 45.21 -7.60 -52.90
C ILE A 71 44.71 -7.96 -51.50
N ILE A 72 44.18 -9.18 -51.32
CA ILE A 72 43.76 -9.66 -49.99
C ILE A 72 44.95 -9.71 -49.03
N LEU A 73 46.11 -10.20 -49.47
CA LEU A 73 47.31 -10.31 -48.65
C LEU A 73 47.82 -8.92 -48.23
N ILE A 74 47.85 -7.96 -49.16
CA ILE A 74 48.24 -6.57 -48.87
C ILE A 74 47.23 -5.94 -47.89
N ALA A 75 45.93 -6.17 -48.07
CA ALA A 75 44.92 -5.67 -47.15
C ALA A 75 45.08 -6.24 -45.73
N PHE A 76 45.39 -7.54 -45.62
CA PHE A 76 45.68 -8.17 -44.34
C PHE A 76 46.95 -7.59 -43.69
N ALA A 77 48.01 -7.41 -44.47
CA ALA A 77 49.24 -6.78 -43.99
C ALA A 77 49.02 -5.33 -43.52
N ALA A 78 48.19 -4.56 -44.24
CA ALA A 78 47.83 -3.20 -43.84
C ALA A 78 47.09 -3.19 -42.49
N ILE A 79 46.12 -4.09 -42.30
CA ILE A 79 45.40 -4.24 -41.02
C ILE A 79 46.36 -4.67 -39.91
N PHE A 80 47.27 -5.59 -40.19
CA PHE A 80 48.25 -6.04 -39.21
C PHE A 80 49.16 -4.89 -38.76
N ILE A 81 49.63 -4.07 -39.70
CA ILE A 81 50.44 -2.89 -39.42
C ILE A 81 49.66 -1.87 -38.60
N THR A 82 48.38 -1.62 -38.90
CA THR A 82 47.58 -0.67 -38.09
C THR A 82 47.42 -1.15 -36.64
N PHE A 83 47.26 -2.45 -36.40
CA PHE A 83 47.25 -3.00 -35.05
C PHE A 83 48.59 -2.83 -34.33
N ILE A 84 49.72 -3.03 -35.02
CA ILE A 84 51.05 -2.76 -34.45
C ILE A 84 51.19 -1.27 -34.08
N LEU A 85 50.79 -0.36 -34.98
CA LEU A 85 50.84 1.07 -34.71
C LEU A 85 49.94 1.47 -33.53
N LEU A 86 48.74 0.88 -33.42
CA LEU A 86 47.85 1.10 -32.28
C LEU A 86 48.46 0.61 -30.96
N ALA A 87 49.07 -0.57 -30.98
CA ALA A 87 49.76 -1.14 -29.82
C ALA A 87 50.94 -0.26 -29.40
N LEU A 88 51.73 0.21 -30.36
CA LEU A 88 52.86 1.10 -30.11
C LEU A 88 52.38 2.47 -29.58
N SER A 89 51.31 3.03 -30.15
CA SER A 89 50.68 4.26 -29.66
C SER A 89 50.21 4.12 -28.22
N ARG A 90 49.57 2.99 -27.87
CA ARG A 90 49.18 2.70 -26.49
C ARG A 90 50.38 2.54 -25.57
N LEU A 91 51.42 1.84 -26.01
CA LEU A 91 52.66 1.67 -25.24
C LEU A 91 53.32 3.02 -24.95
N LEU A 92 53.41 3.90 -25.95
CA LEU A 92 53.94 5.27 -25.78
C LEU A 92 53.08 6.08 -24.82
N THR A 93 51.75 6.00 -24.96
CA THR A 93 50.80 6.73 -24.11
C THR A 93 50.87 6.25 -22.65
N ASP A 94 50.82 4.94 -22.43
CA ASP A 94 50.91 4.34 -21.10
C ASP A 94 52.30 4.57 -20.49
N GLY A 95 53.37 4.53 -21.30
CA GLY A 95 54.72 4.85 -20.88
C GLY A 95 54.86 6.32 -20.48
N TYR A 96 54.25 7.23 -21.22
CA TYR A 96 54.20 8.65 -20.88
C TYR A 96 53.53 8.87 -19.52
N TYR A 97 52.33 8.31 -19.31
CA TYR A 97 51.62 8.45 -18.03
C TYR A 97 52.32 7.75 -16.86
N LYS A 98 53.00 6.62 -17.09
CA LYS A 98 53.66 5.88 -15.99
C LYS A 98 55.04 6.39 -15.64
N ILE A 99 55.77 6.97 -16.58
CA ILE A 99 57.19 7.33 -16.39
C ILE A 99 57.37 8.85 -16.48
N VAL A 100 56.84 9.47 -17.53
CA VAL A 100 57.11 10.89 -17.82
C VAL A 100 56.25 11.81 -16.93
N GLU A 101 54.95 11.52 -16.79
CA GLU A 101 54.04 12.28 -15.92
C GLU A 101 54.52 12.37 -14.46
N PRO A 102 54.86 11.28 -13.75
CA PRO A 102 55.35 11.38 -12.37
C PRO A 102 56.73 12.04 -12.29
N PHE A 103 57.58 11.92 -13.32
CA PHE A 103 58.87 12.61 -13.35
C PHE A 103 58.70 14.13 -13.48
N ILE A 104 57.80 14.58 -14.35
CA ILE A 104 57.47 16.00 -14.54
C ILE A 104 56.82 16.57 -13.27
N ILE A 105 55.89 15.84 -12.65
CA ILE A 105 55.21 16.27 -11.42
C ILE A 105 56.17 16.26 -10.21
N ASN A 106 57.20 15.41 -10.20
CA ASN A 106 58.23 15.52 -9.16
C ASN A 106 59.15 16.74 -9.37
N LEU A 107 59.27 17.23 -10.61
CA LEU A 107 60.04 18.43 -10.97
C LEU A 107 59.27 19.73 -10.74
N LEU A 108 57.95 19.74 -10.99
CA LEU A 108 57.06 20.88 -10.76
C LEU A 108 56.41 20.74 -9.38
N ASP A 109 56.73 21.68 -8.49
CA ASP A 109 56.29 21.76 -7.09
C ASP A 109 54.91 21.10 -6.81
N LYS A 110 54.89 20.18 -5.84
CA LYS A 110 53.87 19.13 -5.54
C LYS A 110 52.42 19.61 -5.31
N LYS A 111 52.14 20.91 -5.46
CA LYS A 111 50.98 21.55 -4.85
C LYS A 111 49.79 21.78 -5.78
N THR A 112 49.89 21.52 -7.08
CA THR A 112 48.86 22.06 -8.01
C THR A 112 48.36 21.10 -9.09
N ILE A 113 49.02 19.97 -9.35
CA ILE A 113 48.63 19.09 -10.47
C ILE A 113 48.29 17.69 -9.95
N PHE A 114 46.99 17.39 -9.90
CA PHE A 114 46.49 16.03 -9.66
C PHE A 114 46.84 15.14 -10.86
N THR A 115 47.48 14.01 -10.61
CA THR A 115 47.76 13.02 -11.66
C THR A 115 46.45 12.49 -12.25
N HIS A 116 46.47 12.07 -13.52
CA HIS A 116 45.27 11.45 -14.11
C HIS A 116 44.83 10.18 -13.33
N LEU A 117 45.77 9.48 -12.69
CA LEU A 117 45.48 8.33 -11.83
C LEU A 117 44.71 8.73 -10.56
N GLU A 118 45.16 9.76 -9.85
CA GLU A 118 44.47 10.27 -8.66
C GLU A 118 43.07 10.78 -9.00
N LYS A 119 42.91 11.47 -10.12
CA LYS A 119 41.58 11.90 -10.60
C LYS A 119 40.66 10.70 -10.83
N LYS A 120 41.15 9.65 -11.49
CA LYS A 120 40.35 8.44 -11.74
C LYS A 120 39.94 7.73 -10.45
N ILE A 121 40.83 7.67 -9.45
CA ILE A 121 40.52 7.13 -8.12
C ILE A 121 39.46 8.01 -7.44
N LEU A 122 39.61 9.33 -7.51
CA LEU A 122 38.67 10.26 -6.90
C LEU A 122 37.28 10.17 -7.56
N ASP A 123 37.21 10.10 -8.89
CA ASP A 123 35.97 9.91 -9.65
C ASP A 123 35.29 8.58 -9.28
N SER A 124 36.06 7.50 -9.13
CA SER A 124 35.51 6.20 -8.69
C SER A 124 34.90 6.28 -7.28
N LYS A 125 35.56 7.01 -6.37
CA LYS A 125 35.10 7.20 -5.00
C LYS A 125 33.86 8.08 -4.94
N ILE A 126 33.79 9.13 -5.77
CA ILE A 126 32.60 9.98 -5.93
C ILE A 126 31.41 9.14 -6.43
N ASN A 127 31.63 8.28 -7.43
CA ASN A 127 30.58 7.41 -7.95
C ASN A 127 30.08 6.41 -6.89
N GLU A 128 30.98 5.84 -6.10
CA GLU A 128 30.63 4.95 -4.98
C GLU A 128 29.83 5.71 -3.91
N LEU A 129 30.26 6.91 -3.52
CA LEU A 129 29.56 7.78 -2.58
C LEU A 129 28.15 8.12 -3.07
N ASN A 130 27.99 8.49 -4.34
CA ASN A 130 26.69 8.78 -4.94
C ASN A 130 25.78 7.55 -4.91
N SER A 131 26.30 6.36 -5.25
CA SER A 131 25.52 5.12 -5.17
C SER A 131 25.07 4.82 -3.74
N ASN A 132 25.92 5.07 -2.74
CA ASN A 132 25.56 4.91 -1.33
C ASN A 132 24.51 5.94 -0.89
N ILE A 133 24.60 7.20 -1.35
CA ILE A 133 23.58 8.23 -1.09
C ILE A 133 22.23 7.79 -1.65
N ASP A 134 22.18 7.26 -2.87
CA ASP A 134 20.93 6.82 -3.49
C ASP A 134 20.32 5.63 -2.72
N ARG A 135 21.14 4.66 -2.30
CA ARG A 135 20.68 3.56 -1.44
C ARG A 135 20.12 4.06 -0.10
N LEU A 136 20.76 5.05 0.51
CA LEU A 136 20.27 5.64 1.77
C LEU A 136 18.97 6.42 1.56
N ARG A 137 18.82 7.13 0.44
CA ARG A 137 17.57 7.81 0.07
C ARG A 137 16.43 6.82 -0.12
N ASP A 138 16.66 5.72 -0.83
CA ASP A 138 15.67 4.66 -1.01
C ASP A 138 15.27 4.00 0.32
N ALA A 139 16.24 3.75 1.19
CA ALA A 139 15.98 3.21 2.52
C ALA A 139 15.14 4.18 3.37
N ASN A 140 15.49 5.48 3.37
CA ASN A 140 14.72 6.50 4.08
C ASN A 140 13.30 6.62 3.54
N SER A 141 13.10 6.61 2.23
CA SER A 141 11.76 6.65 1.62
C SER A 141 10.92 5.44 2.05
N LYS A 142 11.50 4.24 2.12
CA LYS A 142 10.80 3.05 2.62
C LYS A 142 10.43 3.17 4.10
N ILE A 143 11.34 3.69 4.93
CA ILE A 143 11.08 3.93 6.35
C ILE A 143 9.97 4.96 6.54
N GLU A 144 9.99 6.05 5.77
CA GLU A 144 8.98 7.10 5.82
C GLU A 144 7.60 6.57 5.42
N ASN A 145 7.52 5.81 4.32
CA ASN A 145 6.28 5.14 3.91
C ASN A 145 5.78 4.17 4.98
N HIS A 146 6.67 3.40 5.62
CA HIS A 146 6.31 2.51 6.71
C HIS A 146 5.79 3.29 7.93
N ASN A 147 6.46 4.39 8.31
CA ASN A 147 6.02 5.26 9.41
C ASN A 147 4.64 5.87 9.13
N ILE A 148 4.39 6.36 7.91
CA ILE A 148 3.07 6.84 7.51
C ILE A 148 2.03 5.74 7.70
N SER A 149 2.32 4.53 7.24
CA SER A 149 1.38 3.39 7.40
C SER A 149 1.12 3.02 8.86
N LEU A 150 2.14 3.12 9.73
CA LEU A 150 2.01 2.86 11.16
C LEU A 150 1.19 3.93 11.86
N VAL A 151 1.41 5.21 11.55
CA VAL A 151 0.62 6.31 12.09
C VAL A 151 -0.84 6.18 11.68
N SER A 152 -1.13 5.92 10.41
CA SER A 152 -2.51 5.70 9.95
C SER A 152 -3.20 4.52 10.66
N ARG A 153 -2.47 3.44 10.94
CA ARG A 153 -2.98 2.30 11.73
C ARG A 153 -3.24 2.66 13.18
N ALA A 154 -2.34 3.44 13.80
CA ALA A 154 -2.50 3.91 15.17
C ALA A 154 -3.73 4.83 15.29
N GLU A 155 -3.89 5.80 14.39
CA GLU A 155 -5.06 6.68 14.34
C GLU A 155 -6.37 5.90 14.14
N GLN A 156 -6.35 4.88 13.27
CA GLN A 156 -7.51 4.03 13.06
C GLN A 156 -7.85 3.23 14.33
N SER A 157 -6.84 2.66 15.00
CA SER A 157 -7.02 1.95 16.27
C SER A 157 -7.57 2.86 17.35
N GLU A 158 -7.09 4.10 17.45
CA GLU A 158 -7.57 5.09 18.41
C GLU A 158 -9.04 5.45 18.15
N LYS A 159 -9.43 5.63 16.87
CA LYS A 159 -10.83 5.86 16.50
C LYS A 159 -11.74 4.70 16.92
N TYR A 160 -11.31 3.46 16.71
CA TYR A 160 -12.07 2.29 17.15
C TYR A 160 -12.19 2.24 18.67
N HIS A 161 -11.09 2.48 19.39
CA HIS A 161 -11.08 2.48 20.85
C HIS A 161 -11.97 3.58 21.44
N ASN A 162 -11.89 4.81 20.90
CA ASN A 162 -12.73 5.92 21.35
C ASN A 162 -14.21 5.68 21.07
N LYS A 163 -14.54 5.03 19.94
CA LYS A 163 -15.90 4.63 19.64
C LYS A 163 -16.40 3.59 20.65
N GLU A 164 -15.62 2.55 20.91
CA GLU A 164 -15.97 1.52 21.90
C GLU A 164 -16.15 2.13 23.30
N LEU A 165 -15.29 3.08 23.70
CA LEU A 165 -15.42 3.79 24.97
C LEU A 165 -16.69 4.65 25.03
N SER A 166 -17.06 5.31 23.93
CA SER A 166 -18.32 6.06 23.82
C SER A 166 -19.53 5.13 23.95
N ASP A 167 -19.53 4.00 23.24
CA ASP A 167 -20.60 3.01 23.27
C ASP A 167 -20.76 2.42 24.69
N LEU A 168 -19.65 2.11 25.37
CA LEU A 168 -19.64 1.64 26.77
C LEU A 168 -20.14 2.72 27.74
N SER A 169 -19.77 3.99 27.52
CA SER A 169 -20.26 5.12 28.31
C SER A 169 -21.78 5.24 28.20
N GLU A 170 -22.34 5.20 26.98
CA GLU A 170 -23.78 5.24 26.76
C GLU A 170 -24.51 4.09 27.44
N LEU A 171 -23.99 2.86 27.31
CA LEU A 171 -24.54 1.69 27.99
C LEU A 171 -24.51 1.84 29.52
N SER A 172 -23.45 2.41 30.08
CA SER A 172 -23.33 2.62 31.53
C SER A 172 -24.34 3.64 32.05
N ILE A 173 -24.62 4.71 31.28
CA ILE A 173 -25.63 5.71 31.62
C ILE A 173 -27.01 5.06 31.62
N GLN A 174 -27.33 4.30 30.56
CA GLN A 174 -28.61 3.61 30.44
C GLN A 174 -28.82 2.61 31.58
N ALA A 175 -27.81 1.80 31.90
CA ALA A 175 -27.88 0.85 33.00
C ALA A 175 -28.10 1.56 34.36
N ASN A 176 -27.51 2.72 34.58
CA ASN A 176 -27.70 3.51 35.80
C ASN A 176 -29.11 4.09 35.90
N ASP A 177 -29.68 4.55 34.79
CA ASP A 177 -31.05 5.06 34.76
C ASP A 177 -32.08 3.94 34.97
N ASP A 178 -31.87 2.77 34.37
CA ASP A 178 -32.66 1.57 34.61
C ASP A 178 -32.58 1.13 36.09
N PHE A 179 -31.38 1.18 36.68
CA PHE A 179 -31.18 0.88 38.09
C PHE A 179 -31.96 1.85 39.01
N LYS A 180 -31.91 3.15 38.75
CA LYS A 180 -32.70 4.15 39.50
C LYS A 180 -34.20 3.89 39.37
N LEU A 181 -34.68 3.53 38.18
CA LEU A 181 -36.09 3.20 37.95
C LEU A 181 -36.51 1.97 38.78
N LEU A 182 -35.69 0.92 38.79
CA LEU A 182 -35.93 -0.28 39.59
C LEU A 182 -35.90 0.03 41.10
N GLN A 183 -34.95 0.85 41.55
CA GLN A 183 -34.88 1.29 42.94
C GLN A 183 -36.16 2.04 43.35
N ASN A 184 -36.61 2.99 42.54
CA ASN A 184 -37.86 3.73 42.79
C ASN A 184 -39.09 2.81 42.83
N LYS A 185 -39.18 1.83 41.91
CA LYS A 185 -40.23 0.82 41.92
C LYS A 185 -40.20 -0.02 43.20
N SER A 186 -39.01 -0.41 43.67
CA SER A 186 -38.85 -1.19 44.90
C SER A 186 -39.24 -0.40 46.15
N ILE A 187 -38.88 0.89 46.23
CA ILE A 187 -39.27 1.78 47.33
C ILE A 187 -40.79 1.93 47.36
N LEU A 188 -41.42 2.12 46.19
CA LEU A 188 -42.87 2.22 46.10
C LEU A 188 -43.54 0.90 46.51
N ALA A 189 -43.02 -0.25 46.07
CA ALA A 189 -43.51 -1.56 46.50
C ALA A 189 -43.40 -1.74 48.02
N ASN A 190 -42.28 -1.37 48.63
CA ASN A 190 -42.08 -1.46 50.08
C ASN A 190 -43.03 -0.53 50.86
N LYS A 191 -43.30 0.69 50.35
CA LYS A 191 -44.30 1.59 50.94
C LYS A 191 -45.71 1.01 50.87
N VAL A 192 -46.08 0.42 49.74
CA VAL A 192 -47.38 -0.25 49.57
C VAL A 192 -47.51 -1.44 50.50
N ILE A 193 -46.45 -2.26 50.61
CA ILE A 193 -46.37 -3.40 51.53
C ILE A 193 -46.52 -2.93 52.99
N GLY A 194 -45.77 -1.91 53.41
CA GLY A 194 -45.87 -1.36 54.76
C GLY A 194 -47.26 -0.82 55.08
N HIS A 195 -47.90 -0.14 54.13
CA HIS A 195 -49.27 0.32 54.29
C HIS A 195 -50.26 -0.85 54.41
N PHE A 196 -50.07 -1.92 53.62
CA PHE A 196 -50.87 -3.14 53.75
C PHE A 196 -50.66 -3.84 55.10
N ASP A 197 -49.45 -3.87 55.62
CA ASP A 197 -49.16 -4.42 56.95
C ASP A 197 -49.81 -3.58 58.07
N GLU A 198 -49.80 -2.25 57.98
CA GLU A 198 -50.49 -1.37 58.93
C GLU A 198 -52.00 -1.62 58.95
N ILE A 199 -52.62 -1.79 57.77
CA ILE A 199 -54.05 -2.11 57.66
C ILE A 199 -54.33 -3.46 58.29
N ILE A 200 -53.53 -4.49 57.98
CA ILE A 200 -53.72 -5.83 58.55
C ILE A 200 -53.61 -5.80 60.08
N ASN A 201 -52.63 -5.07 60.62
CA ASN A 201 -52.39 -4.97 62.05
C ASN A 201 -53.43 -4.10 62.78
N GLY A 202 -54.12 -3.20 62.07
CA GLY A 202 -55.20 -2.37 62.62
C GLY A 202 -56.57 -3.06 62.69
N LEU A 203 -56.72 -4.25 62.10
CA LEU A 203 -57.98 -5.00 62.12
C LEU A 203 -58.15 -5.78 63.42
N SER A 204 -59.37 -5.83 63.94
CA SER A 204 -59.74 -6.67 65.10
C SER A 204 -59.78 -8.16 64.72
N GLU A 205 -59.64 -9.07 65.71
CA GLU A 205 -59.65 -10.53 65.46
C GLU A 205 -60.94 -11.02 64.78
N GLU A 206 -62.10 -10.42 65.07
CA GLU A 206 -63.36 -10.73 64.38
C GLU A 206 -63.31 -10.36 62.89
N MET A 207 -62.79 -9.18 62.57
CA MET A 207 -62.66 -8.70 61.18
C MET A 207 -61.62 -9.49 60.38
N VAL A 208 -60.53 -9.92 61.03
CA VAL A 208 -59.53 -10.82 60.44
C VAL A 208 -60.16 -12.17 60.11
N ASN A 209 -61.01 -12.71 61.00
CA ASN A 209 -61.72 -13.97 60.75
C ASN A 209 -62.74 -13.85 59.61
N GLU A 210 -63.51 -12.76 59.54
CA GLU A 210 -64.40 -12.48 58.39
C GLU A 210 -63.64 -12.39 57.06
N LEU A 211 -62.49 -11.71 57.06
CA LEU A 211 -61.63 -11.57 55.88
C LEU A 211 -61.04 -12.93 55.46
N ILE A 212 -60.68 -13.78 56.42
CA ILE A 212 -60.21 -15.16 56.20
C ILE A 212 -61.32 -16.02 55.60
N THR A 213 -62.52 -16.00 56.17
CA THR A 213 -63.67 -16.76 55.67
C THR A 213 -64.00 -16.37 54.23
N TYR A 214 -63.95 -15.07 53.93
CA TYR A 214 -64.16 -14.57 52.57
C TYR A 214 -63.08 -15.01 51.58
N ILE A 215 -61.80 -14.95 51.98
CA ILE A 215 -60.66 -15.34 51.13
C ILE A 215 -60.60 -16.85 50.86
N GLU A 216 -61.06 -17.67 51.82
CA GLU A 216 -61.09 -19.13 51.71
C GLU A 216 -62.34 -19.64 50.97
N HIS A 217 -63.47 -18.92 51.00
CA HIS A 217 -64.67 -19.25 50.20
C HIS A 217 -64.61 -18.73 48.75
N SER A 218 -63.66 -17.86 48.41
CA SER A 218 -63.57 -17.17 47.12
C SER A 218 -62.60 -17.83 46.12
N GLU A 219 -62.78 -19.13 45.84
CA GLU A 219 -62.17 -19.72 44.64
C GLU A 219 -62.91 -19.30 43.34
N ASN A 220 -64.11 -18.72 43.43
CA ASN A 220 -64.82 -18.05 42.32
C ASN A 220 -65.84 -17.03 42.85
N ILE A 221 -65.60 -15.71 42.73
CA ILE A 221 -66.53 -14.68 43.25
C ILE A 221 -67.52 -14.23 42.17
N ASN A 222 -68.83 -14.38 42.47
CA ASN A 222 -69.94 -13.67 41.82
C ASN A 222 -70.35 -12.46 42.70
N VAL A 223 -70.65 -11.32 42.08
CA VAL A 223 -70.64 -9.95 42.65
C VAL A 223 -71.78 -9.68 43.67
N ASN A 224 -72.74 -10.58 43.84
CA ASN A 224 -73.99 -10.26 44.55
C ASN A 224 -74.05 -10.54 46.07
N GLU A 225 -73.02 -11.14 46.69
CA GLU A 225 -73.03 -11.43 48.14
C GLU A 225 -72.33 -10.39 49.03
N TYR A 226 -71.79 -9.31 48.45
CA TYR A 226 -70.97 -8.33 49.19
C TYR A 226 -71.75 -7.23 49.95
N LYS A 227 -73.09 -7.29 49.96
CA LYS A 227 -73.94 -6.22 50.54
C LYS A 227 -74.03 -6.23 52.07
N ASN A 228 -73.57 -7.28 52.75
CA ASN A 228 -73.85 -7.46 54.19
C ASN A 228 -72.73 -7.04 55.15
N PHE A 229 -71.54 -6.66 54.68
CA PHE A 229 -70.42 -6.27 55.56
C PHE A 229 -70.23 -4.76 55.62
N VAL A 230 -71.11 -4.09 56.36
CA VAL A 230 -71.12 -2.63 56.54
C VAL A 230 -69.98 -2.15 57.46
N GLY A 231 -69.51 -3.00 58.38
CA GLY A 231 -68.46 -2.65 59.35
C GLY A 231 -67.07 -2.47 58.72
N LEU A 232 -66.64 -3.42 57.89
CA LEU A 232 -65.32 -3.43 57.26
C LEU A 232 -65.11 -2.25 56.30
N LYS A 233 -66.18 -1.82 55.60
CA LYS A 233 -66.16 -0.69 54.66
C LYS A 233 -65.86 0.64 55.37
N ALA A 234 -66.44 0.87 56.54
CA ALA A 234 -66.35 2.16 57.24
C ALA A 234 -64.97 2.43 57.85
N GLU A 235 -64.21 1.40 58.23
CA GLU A 235 -62.84 1.57 58.73
C GLU A 235 -61.80 1.66 57.61
N LEU A 236 -61.98 0.92 56.51
CA LEU A 236 -61.09 1.02 55.36
C LEU A 236 -61.14 2.42 54.72
N ASP A 237 -62.34 3.04 54.68
CA ASP A 237 -62.52 4.44 54.25
C ASP A 237 -61.87 5.45 55.22
N LYS A 238 -61.82 5.17 56.53
CA LYS A 238 -61.17 6.05 57.54
C LYS A 238 -59.64 6.01 57.50
N ILE A 239 -59.05 4.87 57.11
CA ILE A 239 -57.60 4.67 57.04
C ILE A 239 -57.04 5.15 55.67
N GLY A 240 -57.88 5.74 54.83
CA GLY A 240 -57.48 6.35 53.55
C GLY A 240 -57.33 5.35 52.41
N VAL A 241 -57.71 4.09 52.61
CA VAL A 241 -57.82 3.11 51.53
C VAL A 241 -59.19 3.25 50.91
N LEU A 242 -59.27 4.12 49.90
CA LEU A 242 -60.44 4.25 49.03
C LEU A 242 -60.70 2.94 48.28
N ILE A 243 -61.41 2.02 48.92
CA ILE A 243 -62.16 0.97 48.22
C ILE A 243 -63.54 1.58 47.97
N SER A 244 -63.67 2.26 46.83
CA SER A 244 -64.97 2.71 46.33
C SER A 244 -65.96 1.52 46.29
N VAL A 245 -66.91 1.48 47.23
CA VAL A 245 -68.03 0.52 47.21
C VAL A 245 -69.30 1.18 46.67
N SER A 246 -69.14 2.01 45.64
CA SER A 246 -70.22 2.40 44.74
C SER A 246 -69.68 2.35 43.31
N GLY A 247 -69.46 1.13 42.82
CA GLY A 247 -68.90 0.92 41.48
C GLY A 247 -68.05 -0.34 41.33
N PHE A 248 -68.41 -1.45 41.99
CA PHE A 248 -67.78 -2.75 41.78
C PHE A 248 -68.24 -3.42 40.47
N ASP A 249 -68.09 -2.68 39.38
CA ASP A 249 -68.06 -3.25 38.02
C ASP A 249 -66.67 -3.09 37.36
N LYS A 250 -65.68 -2.54 38.09
CA LYS A 250 -64.29 -2.56 37.66
C LYS A 250 -63.37 -2.90 38.84
N LYS A 251 -62.79 -4.09 38.77
CA LYS A 251 -61.59 -4.52 39.52
C LYS A 251 -60.57 -3.38 39.57
N THR A 252 -60.48 -2.63 40.66
CA THR A 252 -59.36 -1.73 40.89
C THR A 252 -58.13 -2.59 41.19
N LYS A 253 -57.09 -2.46 40.37
CA LYS A 253 -55.85 -3.27 40.44
C LYS A 253 -55.25 -3.34 41.86
N LEU A 254 -55.42 -2.29 42.67
CA LEU A 254 -54.96 -2.24 44.07
C LEU A 254 -55.64 -3.26 44.99
N GLY A 255 -56.96 -3.47 44.85
CA GLY A 255 -57.70 -4.40 45.71
C GLY A 255 -57.30 -5.86 45.46
N ILE A 256 -57.04 -6.21 44.19
CA ILE A 256 -56.52 -7.54 43.82
C ILE A 256 -55.10 -7.73 44.38
N LEU A 257 -54.24 -6.73 44.27
CA LEU A 257 -52.88 -6.76 44.81
C LEU A 257 -52.86 -6.90 46.33
N PHE A 258 -53.78 -6.24 47.06
CA PHE A 258 -53.92 -6.42 48.51
C PHE A 258 -54.31 -7.85 48.88
N LEU A 259 -55.30 -8.42 48.18
CA LEU A 259 -55.75 -9.80 48.43
C LEU A 259 -54.68 -10.84 48.08
N GLU A 260 -53.93 -10.64 46.99
CA GLU A 260 -52.79 -11.49 46.63
C GLU A 260 -51.63 -11.37 47.63
N TYR A 261 -51.31 -10.16 48.09
CA TYR A 261 -50.32 -9.91 49.14
C TYR A 261 -50.71 -10.64 50.44
N TYR A 262 -51.95 -10.51 50.90
CA TYR A 262 -52.44 -11.18 52.10
C TYR A 262 -52.43 -12.72 51.96
N LYS A 263 -52.87 -13.26 50.81
CA LYS A 263 -52.77 -14.71 50.52
C LYS A 263 -51.32 -15.20 50.60
N SER A 264 -50.36 -14.41 50.09
CA SER A 264 -48.92 -14.73 50.11
C SER A 264 -48.29 -14.59 51.50
N SER A 265 -48.66 -13.57 52.30
CA SER A 265 -48.14 -13.37 53.66
C SER A 265 -48.65 -14.44 54.63
N LYS A 266 -49.91 -14.88 54.48
CA LYS A 266 -50.48 -16.01 55.26
C LYS A 266 -49.79 -17.35 54.94
N LYS A 267 -49.44 -17.59 53.66
CA LYS A 267 -48.63 -18.78 53.27
C LYS A 267 -47.26 -18.79 53.95
N ARG A 268 -46.61 -17.63 54.13
CA ARG A 268 -45.33 -17.53 54.84
C ARG A 268 -45.45 -17.76 56.36
N LYS A 269 -46.56 -17.37 56.98
CA LYS A 269 -46.83 -17.62 58.41
C LYS A 269 -47.20 -19.07 58.75
N LYS A 270 -47.54 -19.92 57.77
CA LYS A 270 -47.81 -21.37 57.96
C LYS A 270 -46.56 -22.26 57.87
N ILE A 271 -45.37 -21.72 57.58
CA ILE A 271 -44.11 -22.47 57.38
C ILE A 271 -43.18 -22.39 58.61
N TYR A 272 -43.60 -21.69 59.67
CA TYR A 272 -42.96 -21.74 60.99
C TYR A 272 -43.91 -22.34 62.02
#